data_AF-A0A8W8M3P6-F1
#
_entry.id   AF-A0A8W8M3P6-F1
#
_cell.length_a   1.000
_cell.length_b   1.000
_cell.length_c   1.000
_cell.angle_alpha   90.00
_cell.angle_beta   90.00
_cell.angle_gamma   90.00
#
_symmetry.space_group_name_H-M   'P 1'
#
loop_
_entity.id
_entity.type
_entity.pdbx_description
1 polymer ?
#
loop_
_entity_poly.entity_id
_entity_poly.type
_entity_poly.pdbx_seq_one_letter_code
_entity_poly.pdbx_strand_id
1 'polypeptide(L)'
;FPVYLHQPDVVDSLMSFFLSLFQGLRVQMGVPFAEQTIQTFMTLFTQEQLAESICHESSAAHKVVEKFLKILELIVQEPGSAFKAFLPNVISICMDQIYPIIAQRPSPDIKQSLYRLVHELIMNNWRYFFKGSVLKTLHSQSPQNGNGDVQNAQQFTAIMQSYGQSFLQPDLAVFKQNLESLETLNAKWKLYQKPIFREVMLLQFLNVLVQVLVHKSHDLLHEEIVVTVYNMASADFSRFYAEFLPHFVSSCEGLDANQRNILVRNFKVDKDLPSFTQNVNRFVNDLRYYRLINSSLPEGSVTF
;
A
#
# COMPACT_ATOMS: atom_id res chain seq x y z
N PHE A 1 10.66 1.91 33.06
CA PHE A 1 10.52 2.36 31.66
C PHE A 1 10.37 3.87 31.53
N PRO A 2 9.42 4.56 32.20
CA PRO A 2 9.19 6.00 32.01
C PRO A 2 10.40 6.89 32.31
N VAL A 3 11.19 6.52 33.32
CA VAL A 3 12.39 7.27 33.77
C VAL A 3 13.46 7.40 32.67
N TYR A 4 13.48 6.50 31.69
CA TYR A 4 14.50 6.44 30.64
C TYR A 4 14.02 6.96 29.29
N LEU A 5 12.79 7.51 29.18
CA LEU A 5 12.20 7.94 27.91
C LEU A 5 13.08 8.93 27.13
N HIS A 6 13.80 9.81 27.86
CA HIS A 6 14.71 10.79 27.27
C HIS A 6 16.15 10.26 27.04
N GLN A 7 16.38 8.96 27.19
CA GLN A 7 17.68 8.31 26.96
C GLN A 7 17.57 7.28 25.83
N PRO A 8 17.73 7.70 24.56
CA PRO A 8 17.46 6.86 23.39
C PRO A 8 18.20 5.52 23.40
N ASP A 9 19.47 5.49 23.84
CA ASP A 9 20.28 4.26 23.85
C ASP A 9 19.79 3.23 24.89
N VAL A 10 19.27 3.70 26.02
CA VAL A 10 18.69 2.83 27.05
C VAL A 10 17.35 2.29 26.57
N VAL A 11 16.51 3.13 25.98
CA VAL A 11 15.26 2.69 25.36
C VAL A 11 15.53 1.71 24.23
N ASP A 12 16.54 1.95 23.41
CA ASP A 12 16.94 1.05 22.32
C ASP A 12 17.35 -0.33 22.83
N SER A 13 18.12 -0.38 23.91
CA SER A 13 18.54 -1.63 24.56
C SER A 13 17.35 -2.40 25.17
N LEU A 14 16.43 -1.67 25.82
CA LEU A 14 15.20 -2.26 26.36
C LEU A 14 14.31 -2.81 25.23
N MET A 15 14.13 -2.04 24.16
CA MET A 15 13.36 -2.48 22.99
C MET A 15 14.00 -3.68 22.31
N SER A 16 15.33 -3.76 22.23
CA SER A 16 16.03 -4.97 21.76
C SER A 16 15.69 -6.18 22.61
N PHE A 17 15.76 -6.06 23.93
CA PHE A 17 15.44 -7.15 24.85
C PHE A 17 14.00 -7.63 24.65
N PHE A 18 13.02 -6.72 24.62
CA PHE A 18 11.62 -7.09 24.45
C PHE A 18 11.35 -7.67 23.06
N LEU A 19 11.95 -7.13 22.00
CA LEU A 19 11.83 -7.70 20.67
C LEU A 19 12.36 -9.15 20.63
N SER A 20 13.55 -9.40 21.21
CA SER A 20 14.08 -10.77 21.32
C SER A 20 13.20 -11.68 22.19
N LEU A 21 12.61 -11.13 23.26
CA LEU A 21 11.68 -11.85 24.12
C LEU A 21 10.41 -12.28 23.35
N PHE A 22 9.80 -11.37 22.59
CA PHE A 22 8.65 -11.70 21.74
C PHE A 22 9.02 -12.64 20.58
N GLN A 23 10.20 -12.51 19.99
CA GLN A 23 10.63 -13.42 18.91
C GLN A 23 10.89 -14.84 19.42
N GLY A 24 11.56 -14.99 20.56
CA GLY A 24 12.00 -16.28 21.07
C GLY A 24 11.02 -16.97 22.02
N LEU A 25 10.24 -16.18 22.80
CA LEU A 25 9.49 -16.69 23.94
C LEU A 25 7.99 -16.34 23.94
N ARG A 26 7.42 -15.77 22.86
CA ARG A 26 6.00 -15.33 22.84
C ARG A 26 5.01 -16.41 23.29
N VAL A 27 5.26 -17.67 22.92
CA VAL A 27 4.37 -18.79 23.23
C VAL A 27 4.43 -19.15 24.71
N GLN A 28 5.60 -19.00 25.35
CA GLN A 28 5.80 -19.31 26.78
C GLN A 28 5.48 -18.13 27.71
N MET A 29 5.48 -16.89 27.23
CA MET A 29 5.21 -15.69 28.04
C MET A 29 3.81 -15.67 28.67
N GLY A 30 2.85 -16.33 28.01
CA GLY A 30 1.44 -16.24 28.38
C GLY A 30 0.80 -14.93 27.92
N VAL A 31 -0.48 -15.04 27.55
CA VAL A 31 -1.28 -13.92 27.00
C VAL A 31 -1.30 -12.69 27.94
N PRO A 32 -1.52 -12.82 29.27
CA PRO A 32 -1.64 -11.64 30.13
C PRO A 32 -0.36 -10.79 30.21
N PHE A 33 0.81 -11.45 30.25
CA PHE A 33 2.09 -10.76 30.30
C PHE A 33 2.37 -10.04 28.98
N ALA A 34 2.08 -10.70 27.85
CA ALA A 34 2.19 -10.09 26.53
C ALA A 34 1.27 -8.87 26.42
N GLU A 35 -0.02 -9.00 26.76
CA GLU A 35 -0.99 -7.89 26.75
C GLU A 35 -0.52 -6.70 27.60
N GLN A 36 -0.07 -6.94 28.84
CA GLN A 36 0.40 -5.88 29.72
C GLN A 36 1.63 -5.16 29.16
N THR A 37 2.57 -5.91 28.58
CA THR A 37 3.78 -5.35 27.97
C THR A 37 3.42 -4.48 26.77
N ILE A 38 2.51 -4.95 25.92
CA ILE A 38 2.03 -4.24 24.73
C ILE A 38 1.31 -2.95 25.12
N GLN A 39 0.39 -3.04 26.08
CA GLN A 39 -0.34 -1.89 26.59
C GLN A 39 0.61 -0.86 27.18
N THR A 40 1.66 -1.31 27.86
CA THR A 40 2.71 -0.44 28.39
C THR A 40 3.43 0.30 27.26
N PHE A 41 3.86 -0.39 26.19
CA PHE A 41 4.46 0.27 25.03
C PHE A 41 3.53 1.26 24.33
N MET A 42 2.27 0.87 24.10
CA MET A 42 1.27 1.75 23.49
C MET A 42 1.00 3.00 24.34
N THR A 43 1.14 2.92 25.66
CA THR A 43 0.99 4.07 26.56
C THR A 43 2.23 4.95 26.58
N LEU A 44 3.42 4.37 26.41
CA LEU A 44 4.69 5.09 26.45
C LEU A 44 5.00 5.80 25.13
N PHE A 45 4.72 5.15 24.01
CA PHE A 45 4.92 5.71 22.67
C PHE A 45 3.71 6.53 22.23
N THR A 46 3.52 7.66 22.91
CA THR A 46 2.52 8.65 22.51
C THR A 46 2.88 9.29 21.17
N GLN A 47 1.91 9.95 20.53
CA GLN A 47 2.14 10.68 19.28
C GLN A 47 3.29 11.69 19.39
N GLU A 48 3.37 12.40 20.52
CA GLU A 48 4.44 13.38 20.79
C GLU A 48 5.81 12.71 20.88
N GLN A 49 5.92 11.59 21.61
CA GLN A 49 7.17 10.84 21.76
C GLN A 49 7.63 10.21 20.45
N LEU A 50 6.70 9.69 19.65
CA LEU A 50 6.97 9.17 18.31
C LEU A 50 7.42 10.29 17.37
N ALA A 51 6.74 11.43 17.39
CA ALA A 51 7.15 12.61 16.62
C ALA A 51 8.53 13.10 17.01
N GLU A 52 8.83 13.22 18.30
CA GLU A 52 10.16 13.61 18.78
C GLU A 52 11.22 12.62 18.29
N SER A 53 10.98 11.31 18.45
CA SER A 53 11.91 10.26 18.05
C SER A 53 12.16 10.20 16.54
N ILE A 54 11.14 10.46 15.73
CA ILE A 54 11.25 10.49 14.26
C ILE A 54 11.89 11.80 13.77
N CYS A 55 11.65 12.92 14.44
CA CYS A 55 12.26 14.21 14.09
C CYS A 55 13.73 14.27 14.51
N HIS A 56 14.11 13.59 15.60
CA HIS A 56 15.50 13.50 16.02
C HIS A 56 16.27 12.55 15.10
N GLU A 57 17.18 13.09 14.28
CA GLU A 57 18.07 12.33 13.38
C GLU A 57 19.11 11.44 14.10
N SER A 58 18.93 11.17 15.40
CA SER A 58 19.73 10.18 16.12
C SER A 58 19.38 8.77 15.64
N SER A 59 20.41 7.98 15.32
CA SER A 59 20.25 6.58 14.92
C SER A 59 19.56 5.73 15.99
N ALA A 60 19.73 6.05 17.28
CA ALA A 60 19.11 5.30 18.37
C ALA A 60 17.59 5.54 18.44
N ALA A 61 17.14 6.79 18.27
CA ALA A 61 15.72 7.13 18.29
C ALA A 61 14.95 6.48 17.12
N HIS A 62 15.57 6.45 15.93
CA HIS A 62 15.02 5.75 14.77
C HIS A 62 14.87 4.23 15.02
N LYS A 63 15.91 3.60 15.58
CA LYS A 63 15.89 2.16 15.92
C LYS A 63 14.82 1.82 16.96
N VAL A 64 14.55 2.71 17.91
CA VAL A 64 13.48 2.54 18.89
C VAL A 64 12.12 2.44 18.18
N VAL A 65 11.81 3.36 17.26
CA VAL A 65 10.56 3.34 16.49
C VAL A 65 10.48 2.10 15.60
N GLU A 66 11.59 1.73 14.96
CA GLU A 66 11.67 0.53 14.12
C GLU A 66 11.37 -0.75 14.92
N LYS A 67 11.99 -0.90 16.11
CA LYS A 67 11.76 -2.04 17.00
C LYS A 67 10.35 -2.05 17.55
N PHE A 68 9.78 -0.89 17.84
CA PHE A 68 8.38 -0.79 18.26
C PHE A 68 7.44 -1.30 17.17
N LEU A 69 7.62 -0.85 15.92
CA LEU A 69 6.87 -1.35 14.77
C LEU A 69 7.03 -2.87 14.57
N LYS A 70 8.24 -3.41 14.74
CA LYS A 70 8.50 -4.86 14.68
C LYS A 70 7.81 -5.64 15.80
N ILE A 71 7.72 -5.10 17.01
CA ILE A 71 6.95 -5.72 18.10
C ILE A 71 5.45 -5.73 17.73
N LEU A 72 4.93 -4.61 17.21
CA LEU A 72 3.55 -4.54 16.69
C LEU A 72 3.31 -5.56 15.56
N GLU A 73 4.31 -5.76 14.68
CA GLU A 73 4.23 -6.74 13.59
C GLU A 73 4.03 -8.15 14.12
N LEU A 74 4.78 -8.55 15.15
CA LEU A 74 4.62 -9.85 15.79
C LEU A 74 3.23 -10.04 16.40
N ILE A 75 2.68 -8.96 16.98
CA ILE A 75 1.37 -8.99 17.64
C ILE A 75 0.24 -9.22 16.64
N VAL A 76 0.27 -8.54 15.49
CA VAL A 76 -0.79 -8.69 14.49
C VAL A 76 -0.75 -10.06 13.80
N GLN A 77 0.36 -10.79 13.89
CA GLN A 77 0.48 -12.16 13.40
C GLN A 77 -0.12 -13.19 14.38
N GLU A 78 -0.40 -12.82 15.64
CA GLU A 78 -0.96 -13.76 16.62
C GLU A 78 -2.43 -14.12 16.33
N PRO A 79 -2.79 -15.41 16.30
CA PRO A 79 -4.17 -15.82 16.00
C PRO A 79 -5.16 -15.60 17.16
N GLY A 80 -4.66 -15.39 18.39
CA GLY A 80 -5.45 -15.30 19.63
C GLY A 80 -6.42 -14.11 19.66
N SER A 81 -7.61 -14.30 20.23
CA SER A 81 -8.65 -13.25 20.33
C SER A 81 -8.21 -12.04 21.16
N ALA A 82 -7.43 -12.28 22.21
CA ALA A 82 -6.74 -11.26 23.01
C ALA A 82 -5.98 -10.26 22.14
N PHE A 83 -5.12 -10.77 21.24
CA PHE A 83 -4.29 -9.93 20.38
C PHE A 83 -5.11 -9.16 19.33
N LYS A 84 -6.24 -9.72 18.90
CA LYS A 84 -7.16 -9.02 17.98
C LYS A 84 -7.80 -7.77 18.58
N ALA A 85 -7.89 -7.68 19.90
CA ALA A 85 -8.40 -6.48 20.58
C ALA A 85 -7.47 -5.26 20.36
N PHE A 86 -6.19 -5.48 20.05
CA PHE A 86 -5.23 -4.40 19.80
C PHE A 86 -5.27 -3.84 18.38
N LEU A 87 -5.88 -4.54 17.41
CA LEU A 87 -5.84 -4.13 16.00
C LEU A 87 -6.28 -2.67 15.76
N PRO A 88 -7.38 -2.15 16.36
CA PRO A 88 -7.75 -0.76 16.18
C PRO A 88 -6.65 0.21 16.63
N ASN A 89 -5.99 -0.09 17.75
CA ASN A 89 -4.94 0.76 18.30
C ASN A 89 -3.65 0.69 17.46
N VAL A 90 -3.28 -0.51 17.00
CA VAL A 90 -2.15 -0.69 16.08
C VAL A 90 -2.37 0.11 14.80
N ILE A 91 -3.56 0.05 14.21
CA ILE A 91 -3.90 0.83 13.01
C ILE A 91 -3.81 2.33 13.30
N SER A 92 -4.34 2.80 14.44
CA SER A 92 -4.28 4.22 14.80
C SER A 92 -2.84 4.71 15.00
N ILE A 93 -2.00 3.93 15.68
CA ILE A 93 -0.56 4.24 15.79
C ILE A 93 0.09 4.32 14.40
N CYS A 94 -0.22 3.37 13.51
CA CYS A 94 0.35 3.36 12.17
C CYS A 94 -0.11 4.55 11.32
N MET A 95 -1.42 4.79 11.24
CA MET A 95 -2.01 5.71 10.26
C MET A 95 -2.27 7.11 10.79
N ASP A 96 -2.58 7.25 12.07
CA ASP A 96 -2.91 8.54 12.67
C ASP A 96 -1.68 9.19 13.33
N GLN A 97 -0.75 8.38 13.84
CA GLN A 97 0.42 8.88 14.57
C GLN A 97 1.70 8.86 13.74
N ILE A 98 2.09 7.71 13.17
CA ILE A 98 3.41 7.56 12.50
C ILE A 98 3.37 8.01 11.04
N TYR A 99 2.40 7.50 10.25
CA TYR A 99 2.35 7.77 8.81
C TYR A 99 2.36 9.27 8.45
N PRO A 100 1.59 10.15 9.11
CA PRO A 100 1.57 11.58 8.76
C PRO A 100 2.94 12.25 8.91
N ILE A 101 3.77 11.76 9.82
CA ILE A 101 5.11 12.30 10.09
C ILE A 101 6.09 11.85 9.01
N ILE A 102 6.03 10.56 8.62
CA ILE A 102 7.00 9.98 7.68
C ILE A 102 6.60 10.12 6.21
N ALA A 103 5.32 10.40 5.91
CA ALA A 103 4.80 10.40 4.53
C ALA A 103 5.64 11.26 3.58
N GLN A 104 6.03 12.46 4.00
CA GLN A 104 6.82 13.39 3.18
C GLN A 104 8.31 13.40 3.51
N ARG A 105 8.79 12.53 4.40
CA ARG A 105 10.18 12.53 4.87
C ARG A 105 10.99 11.36 4.28
N PRO A 106 12.29 11.51 4.03
CA PRO A 106 13.15 10.42 3.61
C PRO A 106 13.54 9.54 4.82
N SER A 107 12.63 8.69 5.28
CA SER A 107 12.83 7.78 6.42
C SER A 107 12.65 6.31 5.99
N PRO A 108 13.58 5.75 5.19
CA PRO A 108 13.41 4.45 4.54
C PRO A 108 13.18 3.31 5.54
N ASP A 109 13.97 3.23 6.62
CA ASP A 109 13.89 2.12 7.58
C ASP A 109 12.54 2.08 8.34
N ILE A 110 12.05 3.25 8.74
CA ILE A 110 10.75 3.39 9.41
C ILE A 110 9.62 3.11 8.43
N LYS A 111 9.71 3.61 7.18
CA LYS A 111 8.72 3.33 6.13
C LYS A 111 8.63 1.83 5.86
N GLN A 112 9.77 1.17 5.65
CA GLN A 112 9.81 -0.27 5.38
C GLN A 112 9.19 -1.07 6.53
N SER A 113 9.52 -0.70 7.78
CA SER A 113 8.96 -1.36 8.97
C SER A 113 7.45 -1.12 9.11
N LEU A 114 6.98 0.11 8.86
CA LEU A 114 5.57 0.45 8.88
C LEU A 114 4.80 -0.32 7.82
N TYR A 115 5.28 -0.32 6.57
CA TYR A 115 4.63 -1.01 5.46
C TYR A 115 4.62 -2.54 5.64
N ARG A 116 5.68 -3.10 6.23
CA ARG A 116 5.71 -4.51 6.62
C ARG A 116 4.65 -4.83 7.67
N LEU A 117 4.54 -4.02 8.71
CA LEU A 117 3.52 -4.18 9.75
C LEU A 117 2.10 -4.13 9.16
N VAL A 118 1.78 -3.14 8.35
CA VAL A 118 0.41 -3.02 7.79
C VAL A 118 0.10 -4.12 6.78
N HIS A 119 1.11 -4.63 6.05
CA HIS A 119 0.98 -5.83 5.24
C HIS A 119 0.58 -7.03 6.10
N GLU A 120 1.36 -7.34 7.14
CA GLU A 120 1.10 -8.47 8.04
C GLU A 120 -0.24 -8.32 8.76
N LEU A 121 -0.61 -7.09 9.12
CA LEU A 121 -1.90 -6.79 9.74
C LEU A 121 -3.04 -7.22 8.82
N ILE A 122 -3.05 -6.79 7.56
CA ILE A 122 -4.11 -7.17 6.60
C ILE A 122 -4.03 -8.66 6.27
N MET A 123 -2.83 -9.17 6.03
CA MET A 123 -2.57 -10.54 5.59
C MET A 123 -3.08 -11.60 6.58
N ASN A 124 -2.91 -11.34 7.88
CA ASN A 124 -3.29 -12.26 8.96
C ASN A 124 -4.67 -11.95 9.56
N ASN A 125 -5.13 -10.69 9.49
CA ASN A 125 -6.41 -10.27 10.07
C ASN A 125 -7.45 -9.88 9.05
N TRP A 126 -7.48 -10.54 7.89
CA TRP A 126 -8.45 -10.25 6.81
C TRP A 126 -9.90 -10.16 7.28
N ARG A 127 -10.29 -11.00 8.25
CA ARG A 127 -11.65 -11.04 8.83
C ARG A 127 -12.02 -9.78 9.63
N TYR A 128 -11.04 -8.98 10.05
CA TYR A 128 -11.26 -7.69 10.69
C TYR A 128 -11.87 -6.68 9.71
N PHE A 129 -11.53 -6.79 8.42
CA PHE A 129 -12.04 -5.93 7.36
C PHE A 129 -13.16 -6.57 6.54
N PHE A 130 -13.11 -7.90 6.33
CA PHE A 130 -14.05 -8.60 5.46
C PHE A 130 -14.61 -9.84 6.16
N LYS A 131 -15.89 -9.80 6.55
CA LYS A 131 -16.56 -10.97 7.14
C LYS A 131 -16.67 -12.10 6.11
N GLY A 132 -16.55 -13.35 6.59
CA GLY A 132 -16.72 -14.54 5.75
C GLY A 132 -18.13 -14.65 5.18
N SER A 133 -18.24 -14.92 3.89
CA SER A 133 -19.49 -14.89 3.11
C SER A 133 -20.51 -16.00 3.44
N VAL A 134 -20.21 -16.93 4.36
CA VAL A 134 -21.00 -18.17 4.54
C VAL A 134 -22.40 -17.91 5.11
N LEU A 135 -22.60 -16.84 5.89
CA LEU A 135 -23.91 -16.51 6.49
C LEU A 135 -24.79 -15.61 5.60
N LYS A 136 -24.23 -14.92 4.60
CA LYS A 136 -25.01 -14.04 3.72
C LYS A 136 -25.84 -14.83 2.69
N THR A 137 -25.38 -16.01 2.28
CA THR A 137 -26.09 -16.86 1.32
C THR A 137 -27.38 -17.50 1.86
N LEU A 138 -27.53 -17.59 3.19
CA LEU A 138 -28.69 -18.25 3.82
C LEU A 138 -29.84 -17.29 4.17
N HIS A 139 -29.57 -15.98 4.29
CA HIS A 139 -30.56 -15.03 4.82
C HIS A 139 -31.01 -13.91 3.86
N SER A 140 -30.41 -13.74 2.68
CA SER A 140 -30.84 -12.68 1.75
C SER A 140 -31.67 -13.24 0.59
N GLN A 141 -33.00 -13.27 0.75
CA GLN A 141 -33.97 -13.31 -0.36
C GLN A 141 -34.15 -11.92 -1.00
N SER A 142 -33.06 -11.21 -1.25
CA SER A 142 -33.08 -9.86 -1.82
C SER A 142 -31.91 -9.70 -2.78
N PRO A 143 -32.13 -9.63 -4.10
CA PRO A 143 -31.07 -9.44 -5.10
C PRO A 143 -30.67 -7.97 -5.24
N GLN A 144 -30.61 -7.22 -4.15
CA GLN A 144 -30.12 -5.84 -4.15
C GLN A 144 -29.10 -5.65 -3.02
N ASN A 145 -27.89 -5.31 -3.43
CA ASN A 145 -26.69 -5.07 -2.63
C ASN A 145 -26.03 -6.32 -2.05
N GLY A 146 -25.40 -7.10 -2.95
CA GLY A 146 -24.27 -7.98 -2.62
C GLY A 146 -23.03 -7.20 -2.15
N ASN A 147 -23.21 -6.14 -1.37
CA ASN A 147 -22.13 -5.41 -0.75
C ASN A 147 -21.46 -6.38 0.22
N GLY A 148 -20.25 -6.82 -0.13
CA GLY A 148 -19.32 -7.31 0.86
C GLY A 148 -19.00 -6.15 1.79
N ASP A 149 -19.86 -5.90 2.78
CA ASP A 149 -19.68 -4.81 3.74
C ASP A 149 -18.28 -4.90 4.33
N VAL A 150 -17.47 -3.91 3.99
CA VAL A 150 -16.13 -3.78 4.53
C VAL A 150 -16.30 -3.23 5.95
N GLN A 151 -16.05 -4.10 6.91
CA GLN A 151 -15.95 -3.68 8.30
C GLN A 151 -14.73 -2.78 8.44
N ASN A 152 -14.86 -1.66 9.16
CA ASN A 152 -13.78 -0.69 9.33
C ASN A 152 -13.23 -0.14 7.99
N ALA A 153 -14.12 0.15 7.03
CA ALA A 153 -13.77 0.61 5.68
C ALA A 153 -12.83 1.83 5.66
N GLN A 154 -12.98 2.77 6.60
CA GLN A 154 -12.11 3.95 6.71
C GLN A 154 -10.66 3.57 6.99
N GLN A 155 -10.43 2.66 7.94
CA GLN A 155 -9.10 2.15 8.28
C GLN A 155 -8.46 1.41 7.10
N PHE A 156 -9.23 0.54 6.44
CA PHE A 156 -8.76 -0.16 5.24
C PHE A 156 -8.37 0.83 4.13
N THR A 157 -9.20 1.85 3.91
CA THR A 157 -8.97 2.89 2.91
C THR A 157 -7.73 3.71 3.23
N ALA A 158 -7.52 4.09 4.49
CA ALA A 158 -6.30 4.80 4.92
C ALA A 158 -5.04 3.97 4.63
N ILE A 159 -5.08 2.66 4.90
CA ILE A 159 -3.97 1.76 4.54
C ILE A 159 -3.76 1.71 3.04
N MET A 160 -4.79 1.50 2.23
CA MET A 160 -4.63 1.45 0.78
C MET A 160 -4.17 2.80 0.20
N GLN A 161 -4.67 3.92 0.71
CA GLN A 161 -4.20 5.23 0.30
C GLN A 161 -2.70 5.44 0.60
N SER A 162 -2.22 4.96 1.75
CA SER A 162 -0.80 5.05 2.07
C SER A 162 0.09 4.24 1.12
N TYR A 163 -0.41 3.11 0.59
CA TYR A 163 0.24 2.37 -0.49
C TYR A 163 0.27 3.18 -1.78
N GLY A 164 -0.87 3.71 -2.21
CA GLY A 164 -0.95 4.53 -3.43
C GLY A 164 0.00 5.73 -3.41
N GLN A 165 0.08 6.41 -2.26
CA GLN A 165 1.02 7.52 -2.06
C GLN A 165 2.48 7.08 -2.11
N SER A 166 2.81 5.88 -1.64
CA SER A 166 4.20 5.37 -1.69
C SER A 166 4.73 5.22 -3.11
N PHE A 167 3.86 4.92 -4.08
CA PHE A 167 4.24 4.78 -5.49
C PHE A 167 4.55 6.10 -6.19
N LEU A 168 4.23 7.23 -5.55
CA LEU A 168 4.61 8.57 -6.01
C LEU A 168 5.99 9.00 -5.47
N GLN A 169 6.60 8.19 -4.59
CA GLN A 169 7.88 8.50 -3.95
C GLN A 169 9.05 7.86 -4.71
N PRO A 170 10.27 8.42 -4.61
CA PRO A 170 11.44 7.91 -5.34
C PRO A 170 12.12 6.69 -4.68
N ASP A 171 11.66 6.26 -3.51
CA ASP A 171 12.28 5.16 -2.75
C ASP A 171 11.92 3.81 -3.40
N LEU A 172 12.89 3.26 -4.16
CA LEU A 172 12.72 1.99 -4.87
C LEU A 172 12.43 0.81 -3.95
N ALA A 173 13.02 0.78 -2.75
CA ALA A 173 12.86 -0.35 -1.84
C ALA A 173 11.44 -0.37 -1.25
N VAL A 174 10.94 0.79 -0.82
CA VAL A 174 9.56 0.95 -0.35
C VAL A 174 8.56 0.69 -1.49
N PHE A 175 8.84 1.21 -2.69
CA PHE A 175 8.02 0.96 -3.88
C PHE A 175 7.88 -0.54 -4.14
N LYS A 176 9.02 -1.26 -4.23
CA LYS A 176 9.04 -2.70 -4.49
C LYS A 176 8.27 -3.48 -3.42
N GLN A 177 8.54 -3.21 -2.15
CA GLN A 177 7.89 -3.86 -1.02
C GLN A 177 6.36 -3.70 -1.08
N ASN A 178 5.87 -2.49 -1.38
CA ASN A 178 4.45 -2.22 -1.40
C ASN A 178 3.76 -2.84 -2.62
N LEU A 179 4.45 -2.89 -3.76
CA LEU A 179 3.98 -3.59 -4.95
C LEU A 179 3.83 -5.11 -4.68
N GLU A 180 4.87 -5.74 -4.13
CA GLU A 180 4.86 -7.16 -3.73
C GLU A 180 3.77 -7.47 -2.70
N SER A 181 3.56 -6.55 -1.75
CA SER A 181 2.49 -6.67 -0.76
C SER A 181 1.12 -6.66 -1.42
N LEU A 182 0.84 -5.76 -2.37
CA LEU A 182 -0.44 -5.76 -3.10
C LEU A 182 -0.66 -7.06 -3.87
N GLU A 183 0.37 -7.55 -4.56
CA GLU A 183 0.29 -8.82 -5.30
C GLU A 183 0.07 -10.02 -4.39
N THR A 184 0.73 -10.07 -3.24
CA THR A 184 0.55 -11.14 -2.25
C THR A 184 -0.85 -11.11 -1.63
N LEU A 185 -1.35 -9.92 -1.29
CA LEU A 185 -2.73 -9.73 -0.82
C LEU A 185 -3.74 -10.12 -1.90
N ASN A 186 -3.49 -9.78 -3.16
CA ASN A 186 -4.34 -10.18 -4.26
C ASN A 186 -4.32 -11.70 -4.49
N ALA A 187 -3.15 -12.33 -4.46
CA ALA A 187 -2.99 -13.76 -4.64
C ALA A 187 -3.80 -14.55 -3.58
N LYS A 188 -3.68 -14.16 -2.30
CA LYS A 188 -4.36 -14.85 -1.19
C LYS A 188 -5.82 -14.46 -1.03
N TRP A 189 -6.14 -13.16 -1.13
CA TRP A 189 -7.45 -12.62 -0.72
C TRP A 189 -8.29 -12.06 -1.85
N LYS A 190 -7.81 -12.11 -3.10
CA LYS A 190 -8.50 -11.54 -4.26
C LYS A 190 -8.82 -10.06 -4.04
N LEU A 191 -7.81 -9.33 -3.53
CA LEU A 191 -7.88 -7.91 -3.19
C LEU A 191 -8.48 -7.08 -4.32
N TYR A 192 -8.00 -7.26 -5.55
CA TYR A 192 -8.44 -6.45 -6.69
C TYR A 192 -9.90 -6.70 -7.08
N GLN A 193 -10.46 -7.86 -6.71
CA GLN A 193 -11.88 -8.19 -6.91
C GLN A 193 -12.78 -7.72 -5.77
N LYS A 194 -12.23 -7.16 -4.67
CA LYS A 194 -13.07 -6.64 -3.58
C LYS A 194 -13.73 -5.32 -4.02
N PRO A 195 -15.05 -5.14 -3.81
CA PRO A 195 -15.77 -3.95 -4.27
C PRO A 195 -15.13 -2.64 -3.86
N ILE A 196 -14.72 -2.51 -2.58
CA ILE A 196 -14.06 -1.29 -2.08
C ILE A 196 -12.78 -0.95 -2.87
N PHE A 197 -12.02 -1.96 -3.29
CA PHE A 197 -10.81 -1.73 -4.08
C PHE A 197 -11.18 -1.49 -5.53
N ARG A 198 -11.93 -2.42 -6.14
CA ARG A 198 -12.32 -2.42 -7.56
C ARG A 198 -13.06 -1.14 -7.97
N GLU A 199 -13.95 -0.66 -7.13
CA GLU A 199 -14.87 0.41 -7.48
C GLU A 199 -14.31 1.79 -7.12
N VAL A 200 -13.59 1.89 -5.99
CA VAL A 200 -13.13 3.17 -5.44
C VAL A 200 -11.66 3.47 -5.75
N MET A 201 -10.78 2.46 -5.69
CA MET A 201 -9.32 2.68 -5.66
C MET A 201 -8.60 2.22 -6.93
N LEU A 202 -9.11 1.18 -7.60
CA LEU A 202 -8.41 0.46 -8.66
C LEU A 202 -7.94 1.38 -9.79
N LEU A 203 -8.79 2.30 -10.26
CA LEU A 203 -8.42 3.23 -11.32
C LEU A 203 -7.31 4.22 -10.90
N GLN A 204 -7.28 4.61 -9.63
CA GLN A 204 -6.25 5.51 -9.11
C GLN A 204 -4.89 4.81 -9.05
N PHE A 205 -4.87 3.55 -8.58
CA PHE A 205 -3.65 2.73 -8.59
C PHE A 205 -3.15 2.47 -10.01
N LEU A 206 -4.05 2.08 -10.93
CA LEU A 206 -3.70 1.92 -12.34
C LEU A 206 -3.10 3.21 -12.92
N ASN A 207 -3.71 4.37 -12.63
CA ASN A 207 -3.20 5.65 -13.11
C ASN A 207 -1.77 5.88 -12.63
N VAL A 208 -1.50 5.72 -11.33
CA VAL A 208 -0.15 5.92 -10.78
C VAL A 208 0.87 4.98 -11.42
N LEU A 209 0.56 3.69 -11.51
CA LEU A 209 1.49 2.69 -12.06
C LEU A 209 1.75 2.88 -13.55
N VAL A 210 0.72 3.21 -14.35
CA VAL A 210 0.91 3.50 -15.79
C VAL A 210 1.69 4.80 -15.96
N GLN A 211 1.47 5.83 -15.13
CA GLN A 211 2.32 7.03 -15.14
C GLN A 211 3.78 6.69 -14.82
N VAL A 212 4.06 5.80 -13.86
CA VAL A 212 5.43 5.37 -13.54
C VAL A 212 6.10 4.73 -14.76
N LEU A 213 5.39 3.85 -15.49
CA LEU A 213 5.89 3.25 -16.74
C LEU A 213 6.19 4.32 -17.81
N VAL A 214 5.28 5.27 -17.99
CA VAL A 214 5.44 6.38 -18.96
C VAL A 214 6.64 7.27 -18.63
N HIS A 215 6.85 7.60 -17.36
CA HIS A 215 7.95 8.47 -16.92
C HIS A 215 9.28 7.73 -16.74
N LYS A 216 9.28 6.39 -16.75
CA LYS A 216 10.43 5.55 -16.40
C LYS A 216 11.05 5.86 -15.03
N SER A 217 10.24 6.34 -14.08
CA SER A 217 10.77 6.73 -12.76
C SER A 217 11.26 5.55 -11.93
N HIS A 218 10.77 4.33 -12.21
CA HIS A 218 11.16 3.08 -11.56
C HIS A 218 11.44 1.96 -12.59
N ASP A 219 12.22 2.25 -13.64
CA ASP A 219 12.47 1.32 -14.77
C ASP A 219 13.06 -0.04 -14.32
N LEU A 220 13.72 -0.10 -13.15
CA LEU A 220 14.22 -1.35 -12.55
C LEU A 220 13.12 -2.33 -12.11
N LEU A 221 11.89 -1.84 -11.92
CA LEU A 221 10.71 -2.65 -11.53
C LEU A 221 9.68 -2.73 -12.66
N HIS A 222 10.10 -2.43 -13.89
CA HIS A 222 9.18 -2.29 -15.01
C HIS A 222 8.35 -3.56 -15.25
N GLU A 223 8.96 -4.75 -15.19
CA GLU A 223 8.24 -6.01 -15.39
C GLU A 223 7.21 -6.26 -14.28
N GLU A 224 7.58 -6.06 -13.02
CA GLU A 224 6.69 -6.20 -11.87
C GLU A 224 5.52 -5.22 -11.95
N ILE A 225 5.77 -3.97 -12.34
CA ILE A 225 4.74 -2.96 -12.51
C ILE A 225 3.75 -3.37 -13.61
N VAL A 226 4.23 -3.84 -14.77
CA VAL A 226 3.34 -4.26 -15.86
C VAL A 226 2.48 -5.46 -15.44
N VAL A 227 3.04 -6.42 -14.70
CA VAL A 227 2.29 -7.56 -14.17
C VAL A 227 1.22 -7.10 -13.18
N THR A 228 1.53 -6.16 -12.27
CA THR A 228 0.53 -5.59 -11.37
C THR A 228 -0.56 -4.84 -12.12
N VAL A 229 -0.21 -4.04 -13.13
CA VAL A 229 -1.19 -3.35 -14.00
C VAL A 229 -2.11 -4.36 -14.68
N TYR A 230 -1.58 -5.47 -15.19
CA TYR A 230 -2.38 -6.55 -15.75
C TYR A 230 -3.31 -7.17 -14.70
N ASN A 231 -2.79 -7.52 -13.52
CA ASN A 231 -3.60 -8.16 -12.47
C ASN A 231 -4.74 -7.24 -12.01
N MET A 232 -4.50 -5.93 -11.91
CA MET A 232 -5.54 -4.94 -11.63
C MET A 232 -6.54 -4.83 -12.79
N ALA A 233 -6.07 -4.70 -14.03
CA ALA A 233 -6.93 -4.65 -15.21
C ALA A 233 -7.81 -5.90 -15.33
N SER A 234 -7.27 -7.08 -15.00
CA SER A 234 -7.99 -8.36 -15.07
C SER A 234 -9.16 -8.48 -14.09
N ALA A 235 -9.19 -7.67 -13.04
CA ALA A 235 -10.32 -7.62 -12.12
C ALA A 235 -11.57 -7.03 -12.77
N ASP A 236 -11.40 -6.17 -13.79
CA ASP A 236 -12.46 -5.63 -14.63
C ASP A 236 -11.92 -5.10 -15.97
N PHE A 237 -11.66 -6.01 -16.92
CA PHE A 237 -11.15 -5.63 -18.23
C PHE A 237 -12.11 -4.68 -18.96
N SER A 238 -13.42 -4.88 -18.80
CA SER A 238 -14.43 -4.04 -19.45
C SER A 238 -14.25 -2.59 -19.02
N ARG A 239 -14.12 -2.34 -17.71
CA ARG A 239 -13.87 -1.00 -17.17
C ARG A 239 -12.49 -0.46 -17.56
N PHE A 240 -11.46 -1.31 -17.59
CA PHE A 240 -10.12 -0.92 -18.02
C PHE A 240 -10.13 -0.36 -19.45
N TYR A 241 -10.73 -1.09 -20.40
CA TYR A 241 -10.74 -0.71 -21.81
C TYR A 241 -11.73 0.40 -22.14
N ALA A 242 -12.93 0.39 -21.52
CA ALA A 242 -13.99 1.33 -21.86
C ALA A 242 -13.88 2.67 -21.11
N GLU A 243 -13.36 2.67 -19.88
CA GLU A 243 -13.31 3.87 -19.03
C GLU A 243 -11.87 4.33 -18.77
N PHE A 244 -11.04 3.46 -18.20
CA PHE A 244 -9.71 3.85 -17.73
C PHE A 244 -8.80 4.32 -18.86
N LEU A 245 -8.59 3.49 -19.89
CA LEU A 245 -7.61 3.77 -20.93
C LEU A 245 -7.94 5.06 -21.71
N PRO A 246 -9.19 5.29 -22.19
CA PRO A 246 -9.54 6.55 -22.84
C PRO A 246 -9.33 7.77 -21.93
N HIS A 247 -9.69 7.66 -20.65
CA HIS A 247 -9.53 8.74 -19.68
C HIS A 247 -8.05 9.02 -19.34
N PHE A 248 -7.24 7.98 -19.22
CA PHE A 248 -5.80 8.11 -19.02
C PHE A 248 -5.15 8.83 -20.21
N VAL A 249 -5.49 8.42 -21.44
CA VAL A 249 -4.94 9.05 -22.64
C VAL A 249 -5.43 10.48 -22.79
N SER A 250 -6.68 10.81 -22.45
CA SER A 250 -7.20 12.18 -22.52
C SER A 250 -6.60 13.12 -21.47
N SER A 251 -6.20 12.60 -20.30
CA SER A 251 -5.51 13.38 -19.26
C SER A 251 -4.00 13.55 -19.51
N CYS A 252 -3.41 12.83 -20.45
CA CYS A 252 -1.99 12.97 -20.76
C CYS A 252 -1.67 14.31 -21.43
N GLU A 253 -0.74 15.09 -20.89
CA GLU A 253 -0.25 16.30 -21.57
C GLU A 253 0.69 15.98 -22.74
N GLY A 254 0.88 16.96 -23.64
CA GLY A 254 1.83 16.87 -24.74
C GLY A 254 1.39 15.98 -25.91
N LEU A 255 0.08 15.73 -26.08
CA LEU A 255 -0.51 14.96 -27.17
C LEU A 255 -1.61 15.75 -27.88
N ASP A 256 -1.63 15.69 -29.21
CA ASP A 256 -2.75 16.21 -30.01
C ASP A 256 -3.94 15.21 -30.05
N ALA A 257 -5.09 15.67 -30.56
CA ALA A 257 -6.31 14.85 -30.63
C ALA A 257 -6.15 13.58 -31.48
N ASN A 258 -5.37 13.64 -32.57
CA ASN A 258 -5.15 12.50 -33.46
C ASN A 258 -4.24 11.45 -32.80
N GLN A 259 -3.15 11.86 -32.14
CA GLN A 259 -2.26 10.99 -31.40
C GLN A 259 -3.00 10.26 -30.27
N ARG A 260 -3.87 10.97 -29.53
CA ARG A 260 -4.74 10.35 -28.50
C ARG A 260 -5.63 9.27 -29.09
N ASN A 261 -6.30 9.56 -30.21
CA ASN A 261 -7.15 8.60 -30.90
C ASN A 261 -6.37 7.38 -31.40
N ILE A 262 -5.16 7.58 -31.93
CA ILE A 262 -4.29 6.50 -32.39
C ILE A 262 -3.88 5.61 -31.21
N LEU A 263 -3.44 6.19 -30.09
CA LEU A 263 -3.03 5.43 -28.90
C LEU A 263 -4.15 4.52 -28.38
N VAL A 264 -5.37 5.06 -28.22
CA VAL A 264 -6.52 4.30 -27.73
C VAL A 264 -6.90 3.19 -28.73
N ARG A 265 -7.02 3.52 -30.02
CA ARG A 265 -7.39 2.54 -31.07
C ARG A 265 -6.36 1.42 -31.22
N ASN A 266 -5.09 1.74 -31.03
CA ASN A 266 -3.99 0.79 -31.19
C ASN A 266 -3.79 -0.12 -29.98
N PHE A 267 -4.38 0.18 -28.83
CA PHE A 267 -4.34 -0.72 -27.68
C PHE A 267 -5.36 -1.85 -27.89
N LYS A 268 -4.86 -3.05 -28.23
CA LYS A 268 -5.75 -4.19 -28.49
C LYS A 268 -6.39 -4.70 -27.20
N VAL A 269 -7.62 -5.20 -27.31
CA VAL A 269 -8.43 -5.72 -26.20
C VAL A 269 -8.03 -7.17 -25.90
N ASP A 270 -6.79 -7.37 -25.48
CA ASP A 270 -6.25 -8.69 -25.16
C ASP A 270 -6.43 -9.01 -23.68
N LYS A 271 -6.65 -10.29 -23.33
CA LYS A 271 -6.94 -10.72 -21.94
C LYS A 271 -5.86 -11.62 -21.37
N ASP A 272 -5.00 -12.19 -22.20
CA ASP A 272 -3.84 -12.95 -21.76
C ASP A 272 -2.69 -12.01 -21.39
N LEU A 273 -1.92 -12.40 -20.37
CA LEU A 273 -0.81 -11.61 -19.85
C LEU A 273 0.26 -11.30 -20.92
N PRO A 274 0.71 -12.24 -21.78
CA PRO A 274 1.73 -11.95 -22.78
C PRO A 274 1.32 -10.84 -23.75
N SER A 275 0.13 -10.95 -24.36
CA SER A 275 -0.36 -9.97 -25.34
C SER A 275 -0.65 -8.62 -24.68
N PHE A 276 -1.23 -8.63 -23.48
CA PHE A 276 -1.43 -7.40 -22.70
C PHE A 276 -0.11 -6.68 -22.38
N THR A 277 0.90 -7.41 -21.92
CA THR A 277 2.24 -6.88 -21.62
C THR A 277 2.85 -6.23 -22.87
N GLN A 278 2.77 -6.89 -24.02
CA GLN A 278 3.25 -6.33 -25.28
C GLN A 278 2.52 -5.03 -25.64
N ASN A 279 1.19 -4.98 -25.45
CA ASN A 279 0.39 -3.79 -25.73
C ASN A 279 0.72 -2.63 -24.80
N VAL A 280 0.89 -2.88 -23.48
CA VAL A 280 1.33 -1.86 -22.52
C VAL A 280 2.69 -1.29 -22.90
N ASN A 281 3.65 -2.15 -23.24
CA ASN A 281 4.99 -1.71 -23.64
C ASN A 281 4.97 -0.86 -24.91
N ARG A 282 4.19 -1.30 -25.92
CA ARG A 282 4.01 -0.52 -27.15
C ARG A 282 3.36 0.83 -26.85
N PHE A 283 2.28 0.82 -26.08
CA PHE A 283 1.54 2.02 -25.69
C PHE A 283 2.43 3.03 -24.97
N VAL A 284 3.20 2.58 -23.96
CA VAL A 284 4.14 3.43 -23.21
C VAL A 284 5.21 4.02 -24.13
N ASN A 285 5.77 3.22 -25.04
CA ASN A 285 6.78 3.69 -25.98
C ASN A 285 6.22 4.71 -26.98
N ASP A 286 5.06 4.43 -27.59
CA ASP A 286 4.40 5.32 -28.55
C ASP A 286 4.03 6.67 -27.90
N LEU A 287 3.47 6.63 -26.68
CA LEU A 287 3.11 7.83 -25.94
C LEU A 287 4.33 8.71 -25.64
N ARG A 288 5.41 8.10 -25.17
CA ARG A 288 6.68 8.81 -24.90
C ARG A 288 7.27 9.41 -26.17
N TYR A 289 7.22 8.67 -27.27
CA TYR A 289 7.66 9.13 -28.57
C TYR A 289 6.88 10.35 -29.06
N TYR A 290 5.55 10.33 -28.97
CA TYR A 290 4.74 11.50 -29.33
C TYR A 290 5.06 12.73 -28.47
N ARG A 291 5.21 12.56 -27.15
CA ARG A 291 5.62 13.66 -26.26
C ARG A 291 6.99 14.24 -26.63
N LEU A 292 7.95 13.38 -26.96
CA LEU A 292 9.28 13.81 -27.38
C LEU A 292 9.24 14.61 -28.68
N ILE A 293 8.48 14.16 -29.69
CA ILE A 293 8.33 14.91 -30.95
C ILE A 293 7.69 16.25 -30.68
N ASN A 294 6.54 16.27 -29.99
CA ASN A 294 5.78 17.48 -29.80
C ASN A 294 6.53 18.53 -28.96
N SER A 295 7.35 18.10 -28.00
CA SER A 295 8.22 19.01 -27.23
C SER A 295 9.44 19.51 -28.02
N SER A 296 9.84 18.80 -29.08
CA SER A 296 10.97 19.19 -29.93
C SER A 296 10.55 20.11 -31.09
N LEU A 297 9.25 20.32 -31.30
CA LEU A 297 8.73 21.21 -32.33
C LEU A 297 8.81 22.68 -31.88
N PRO A 298 9.08 23.64 -32.80
CA PRO A 298 9.06 25.07 -32.48
C PRO A 298 7.71 25.51 -31.89
N GLU A 299 7.74 26.49 -30.96
CA GLU A 299 6.53 27.07 -30.37
C GLU A 299 5.52 27.50 -31.47
N GLY A 300 4.27 27.04 -31.34
CA GLY A 300 3.20 27.29 -32.32
C GLY A 300 2.96 26.18 -33.35
N SER A 301 3.75 25.10 -33.35
CA SER A 301 3.57 23.97 -34.28
C SER A 301 2.50 22.96 -33.84
N VAL A 302 2.12 22.97 -32.56
CA VAL A 302 1.11 22.06 -31.98
C VAL A 302 -0.10 22.90 -31.59
N THR A 303 -1.19 22.79 -32.35
CA THR A 303 -2.48 23.39 -31.99
C THR A 303 -3.22 22.43 -31.06
N PHE A 304 -3.40 22.82 -29.81
CA PHE A 304 -4.18 22.08 -28.80
C PHE A 304 -5.68 22.18 -29.04
#